data_AF-A0A286UTA7-F1
#
_entry.id   AF-A0A286UTA7-F1
#
_cell.length_a   1.000
_cell.length_b   1.000
_cell.length_c   1.000
_cell.angle_alpha   90.00
_cell.angle_beta   90.00
_cell.angle_gamma   90.00
#
_symmetry.space_group_name_H-M   'P 1'
#
loop_
_entity.id
_entity.type
_entity.pdbx_description
1 polymer ?
#
loop_
_entity_poly.entity_id
_entity_poly.type
_entity_poly.pdbx_seq_one_letter_code
_entity_poly.pdbx_strand_id
1 'polypeptide(L)'
;MSTFTAFLDDHLYQAIRNESYTILKALKALHPDPKTIHLLTQDLECSQIPLVKFLDAKGIAFEVAEEGKHELLFWDASIKSTIPSWVYQNNEYRSGRGDLRKETDIGIFHFDYEGTRFTVYKITYKSGRSEETFVLYDFVFQDPTIHNLNTQKTVGHNLISEVYRWAGSLKDEIWVFQNGYWNKDKSLCDSIRSASWDNLVLESEFLDGLRRDTRTFFENSKIYQKLGVPWKRGLLLLGPPGNGKTETIKLLLKESKQSVLYVKSFTTDDGPEVGVRSIFEHARVNAPCILVIEDLDSLVTSEVRSFFLNELDGLSRNEGILTIATTNHPEHIDDAILNRPSRFDVKYNFDLPNESLRTSYALKWIQKIKSVEDESTDNTSSIKFTKSDTEIAAEVAKGTEGWSFAFLKELFVSFLLRVAHDKSRSQTTSTQSGLDEILISQVAILSTQISFKSSDDGENGGGSDAK
;
A
#
# COMPACT_ATOMS: atom_id res chain seq x y z
N MET A 1 -8.85 -24.23 11.26
CA MET A 1 -8.74 -23.58 9.94
C MET A 1 -9.26 -24.56 8.91
N SER A 2 -10.32 -24.22 8.18
CA SER A 2 -10.64 -24.93 6.94
C SER A 2 -9.43 -24.79 6.01
N THR A 3 -9.04 -25.86 5.34
CA THR A 3 -8.05 -25.76 4.26
C THR A 3 -8.60 -24.80 3.20
N PHE A 4 -7.76 -24.11 2.42
CA PHE A 4 -8.23 -23.28 1.30
C PHE A 4 -9.20 -24.04 0.38
N THR A 5 -8.99 -25.36 0.25
CA THR A 5 -9.93 -26.28 -0.39
C THR A 5 -11.29 -26.34 0.31
N ALA A 6 -11.34 -26.48 1.64
CA ALA A 6 -12.60 -26.45 2.39
C ALA A 6 -13.27 -25.06 2.42
N PHE A 7 -12.51 -23.95 2.34
CA PHE A 7 -13.07 -22.60 2.13
C PHE A 7 -13.71 -22.47 0.74
N LEU A 8 -13.03 -22.93 -0.31
CA LEU A 8 -13.55 -23.02 -1.67
C LEU A 8 -14.79 -23.91 -1.73
N ASP A 9 -14.76 -25.09 -1.12
CA ASP A 9 -15.90 -25.99 -1.07
C ASP A 9 -17.08 -25.29 -0.36
N ASP A 10 -16.88 -24.72 0.83
CA ASP A 10 -17.96 -24.02 1.55
C ASP A 10 -18.56 -22.85 0.74
N HIS A 11 -17.73 -22.06 0.05
CA HIS A 11 -18.17 -21.00 -0.86
C HIS A 11 -18.91 -21.52 -2.09
N LEU A 12 -18.42 -22.59 -2.72
CA LEU A 12 -19.01 -23.20 -3.91
C LEU A 12 -20.29 -23.98 -3.60
N TYR A 13 -20.50 -24.40 -2.34
CA TYR A 13 -21.68 -25.12 -1.87
C TYR A 13 -22.75 -24.20 -1.23
N GLN A 14 -22.52 -22.89 -1.11
CA GLN A 14 -23.54 -21.98 -0.54
C GLN A 14 -24.84 -21.97 -1.36
N ALA A 15 -25.98 -21.87 -0.65
CA ALA A 15 -27.29 -21.81 -1.27
C ALA A 15 -27.46 -20.51 -2.09
N ILE A 16 -27.81 -20.67 -3.36
CA ILE A 16 -28.11 -19.58 -4.29
C ILE A 16 -29.27 -18.72 -3.74
N ARG A 17 -29.06 -17.41 -3.60
CA ARG A 17 -30.15 -16.47 -3.24
C ARG A 17 -31.22 -16.44 -4.35
N ASN A 18 -32.49 -16.29 -3.98
CA ASN A 18 -33.64 -16.33 -4.92
C ASN A 18 -33.53 -15.34 -6.10
N GLU A 19 -32.86 -14.20 -5.91
CA GLU A 19 -32.65 -13.19 -6.96
C GLU A 19 -31.68 -13.70 -8.06
N SER A 20 -30.67 -14.49 -7.68
CA SER A 20 -29.68 -15.11 -8.59
C SER A 20 -30.16 -16.43 -9.18
N TYR A 21 -31.05 -17.12 -8.48
CA TYR A 21 -31.68 -18.38 -8.90
C TYR A 21 -32.36 -18.26 -10.27
N THR A 22 -32.86 -17.07 -10.54
CA THR A 22 -33.62 -16.70 -11.73
C THR A 22 -32.72 -16.58 -12.98
N ILE A 23 -31.56 -15.92 -12.85
CA ILE A 23 -30.53 -15.80 -13.90
C ILE A 23 -29.92 -17.18 -14.19
N LEU A 24 -29.63 -17.95 -13.14
CA LEU A 24 -29.06 -19.29 -13.27
C LEU A 24 -30.01 -20.30 -13.91
N LYS A 25 -31.31 -20.18 -13.66
CA LYS A 25 -32.32 -21.02 -14.33
C LYS A 25 -32.36 -20.74 -15.83
N ALA A 26 -32.14 -19.50 -16.25
CA ALA A 26 -32.02 -19.12 -17.65
C ALA A 26 -30.71 -19.63 -18.29
N LEU A 27 -29.57 -19.52 -17.60
CA LEU A 27 -28.29 -20.06 -18.05
C LEU A 27 -28.29 -21.60 -18.17
N LYS A 28 -28.88 -22.28 -17.19
CA LYS A 28 -29.06 -23.74 -17.21
C LYS A 28 -30.04 -24.22 -18.29
N ALA A 29 -30.99 -23.37 -18.69
CA ALA A 29 -31.86 -23.63 -19.83
C ALA A 29 -31.13 -23.47 -21.17
N LEU A 30 -30.10 -22.62 -21.24
CA LEU A 30 -29.23 -22.46 -22.42
C LEU A 30 -28.25 -23.64 -22.58
N HIS A 31 -27.82 -24.27 -21.48
CA HIS A 31 -26.89 -25.40 -21.48
C HIS A 31 -27.38 -26.57 -20.60
N PRO A 32 -28.35 -27.37 -21.07
CA PRO A 32 -29.00 -28.43 -20.27
C PRO A 32 -28.15 -29.71 -20.07
N ASP A 33 -26.93 -29.78 -20.64
CA ASP A 33 -26.10 -31.00 -20.60
C ASP A 33 -25.47 -31.22 -19.20
N PRO A 34 -25.68 -32.39 -18.55
CA PRO A 34 -25.15 -32.71 -17.21
C PRO A 34 -23.61 -32.74 -17.09
N LYS A 35 -22.88 -32.51 -18.18
CA LYS A 35 -21.40 -32.41 -18.19
C LYS A 35 -20.86 -31.03 -17.85
N THR A 36 -21.73 -30.07 -17.56
CA THR A 36 -21.38 -28.66 -17.30
C THR A 36 -21.34 -28.38 -15.81
N ILE A 37 -20.21 -27.86 -15.29
CA ILE A 37 -20.05 -27.50 -13.87
C ILE A 37 -20.09 -25.97 -13.72
N HIS A 38 -21.22 -25.46 -13.22
CA HIS A 38 -21.42 -24.04 -12.94
C HIS A 38 -20.75 -23.64 -11.63
N LEU A 39 -19.83 -22.67 -11.64
CA LEU A 39 -19.18 -22.12 -10.44
C LEU A 39 -19.66 -20.68 -10.21
N LEU A 40 -20.52 -20.48 -9.23
CA LEU A 40 -20.97 -19.15 -8.81
C LEU A 40 -20.03 -18.57 -7.78
N THR A 41 -19.58 -17.34 -8.01
CA THR A 41 -18.88 -16.54 -7.00
C THR A 41 -19.68 -15.28 -6.74
N GLN A 42 -20.21 -15.12 -5.52
CA GLN A 42 -21.16 -14.04 -5.19
C GLN A 42 -20.64 -12.97 -4.23
N ASP A 43 -19.47 -13.12 -3.60
CA ASP A 43 -19.09 -12.20 -2.53
C ASP A 43 -18.21 -11.03 -2.97
N LEU A 44 -18.50 -9.87 -2.37
CA LEU A 44 -17.86 -8.57 -2.55
C LEU A 44 -16.34 -8.62 -2.34
N GLU A 45 -15.83 -9.47 -1.44
CA GLU A 45 -14.39 -9.68 -1.22
C GLU A 45 -13.69 -10.37 -2.41
N CYS A 46 -14.45 -11.08 -3.25
CA CYS A 46 -14.01 -11.81 -4.43
C CYS A 46 -14.52 -11.22 -5.75
N SER A 47 -15.14 -10.03 -5.72
CA SER A 47 -15.97 -9.44 -6.80
C SER A 47 -15.26 -9.19 -8.14
N GLN A 48 -13.97 -9.46 -8.24
CA GLN A 48 -13.26 -9.50 -9.51
C GLN A 48 -12.28 -10.67 -9.54
N ILE A 49 -12.77 -11.89 -9.80
CA ILE A 49 -11.88 -12.97 -10.27
C ILE A 49 -11.10 -12.39 -11.45
N PRO A 50 -9.78 -12.19 -11.36
CA PRO A 50 -9.05 -11.46 -12.38
C PRO A 50 -8.70 -12.41 -13.54
N LEU A 51 -9.69 -13.17 -14.03
CA LEU A 51 -9.54 -14.24 -14.99
C LEU A 51 -8.82 -13.76 -16.24
N VAL A 52 -9.29 -12.67 -16.86
CA VAL A 52 -8.65 -12.08 -18.06
C VAL A 52 -7.19 -11.73 -17.79
N LYS A 53 -6.92 -11.01 -16.68
CA LYS A 53 -5.55 -10.62 -16.31
C LYS A 53 -4.66 -11.84 -16.00
N PHE A 54 -5.24 -12.91 -15.45
CA PHE A 54 -4.55 -14.17 -15.21
C PHE A 54 -4.20 -14.88 -16.52
N LEU A 55 -5.16 -14.99 -17.45
CA LEU A 55 -4.97 -15.61 -18.76
C LEU A 55 -3.87 -14.87 -19.55
N ASP A 56 -3.96 -13.54 -19.60
CA ASP A 56 -2.92 -12.68 -20.21
C ASP A 56 -1.55 -12.94 -19.60
N ALA A 57 -1.43 -12.93 -18.26
CA ALA A 57 -0.16 -13.14 -17.57
C ALA A 57 0.41 -14.56 -17.73
N LYS A 58 -0.44 -15.55 -17.99
CA LYS A 58 -0.04 -16.93 -18.28
C LYS A 58 0.20 -17.18 -19.77
N GLY A 59 -0.01 -16.18 -20.63
CA GLY A 59 0.09 -16.33 -22.08
C GLY A 59 -0.97 -17.28 -22.65
N ILE A 60 -2.10 -17.44 -21.96
CA ILE A 60 -3.21 -18.27 -22.43
C ILE A 60 -4.05 -17.40 -23.37
N ALA A 61 -4.05 -17.78 -24.64
CA ALA A 61 -4.90 -17.12 -25.63
C ALA A 61 -6.37 -17.35 -25.30
N PHE A 62 -7.17 -16.28 -25.37
CA PHE A 62 -8.62 -16.35 -25.24
C PHE A 62 -9.29 -15.55 -26.34
N GLU A 63 -10.49 -15.99 -26.70
CA GLU A 63 -11.34 -15.37 -27.71
C GLU A 63 -12.57 -14.80 -27.02
N VAL A 64 -12.87 -13.53 -27.27
CA VAL A 64 -14.13 -12.92 -26.85
C VAL A 64 -15.15 -13.18 -27.96
N ALA A 65 -16.27 -13.84 -27.64
CA ALA A 65 -17.33 -14.05 -28.63
C ALA A 65 -17.89 -12.69 -29.09
N GLU A 66 -18.14 -12.51 -30.39
CA GLU A 66 -18.62 -11.25 -30.97
C GLU A 66 -19.86 -10.71 -30.23
N GLU A 67 -19.81 -9.41 -29.87
CA GLU A 67 -20.95 -8.59 -29.44
C GLU A 67 -22.02 -8.59 -30.55
N GLY A 68 -22.92 -9.57 -30.56
CA GLY A 68 -24.03 -9.59 -31.52
C GLY A 68 -24.60 -10.96 -31.91
N LYS A 69 -24.07 -12.09 -31.44
CA LYS A 69 -24.60 -13.43 -31.80
C LYS A 69 -25.25 -14.22 -30.68
N HIS A 70 -25.26 -13.70 -29.46
CA HIS A 70 -25.92 -14.36 -28.34
C HIS A 70 -27.08 -13.49 -27.86
N GLU A 71 -28.26 -13.76 -28.41
CA GLU A 71 -29.52 -13.29 -27.82
C GLU A 71 -29.64 -13.90 -26.42
N LEU A 72 -29.29 -13.14 -25.39
CA LEU A 72 -29.86 -13.38 -24.08
C LEU A 72 -31.37 -13.16 -24.22
N LEU A 73 -32.13 -14.25 -24.18
CA LEU A 73 -33.59 -14.22 -24.10
C LEU A 73 -33.97 -13.24 -22.98
N PHE A 74 -34.71 -12.20 -23.38
CA PHE A 74 -35.19 -11.12 -22.52
C PHE A 74 -35.63 -11.64 -21.15
N TRP A 75 -35.10 -11.04 -20.07
CA TRP A 75 -35.72 -11.16 -18.74
C TRP A 75 -36.54 -9.92 -18.45
N ASP A 76 -37.86 -10.09 -18.43
CA ASP A 76 -38.82 -9.05 -18.10
C ASP A 76 -39.16 -9.04 -16.60
N ALA A 77 -39.06 -7.89 -15.94
CA ALA A 77 -39.74 -7.66 -14.65
C ALA A 77 -40.96 -6.71 -14.74
N SER A 78 -41.24 -6.11 -15.91
CA SER A 78 -42.55 -5.70 -16.44
C SER A 78 -42.39 -4.78 -17.69
N ILE A 79 -42.49 -5.30 -18.92
CA ILE A 79 -42.13 -4.59 -20.16
C ILE A 79 -43.16 -3.50 -20.49
N LYS A 80 -42.63 -2.32 -20.90
CA LYS A 80 -42.96 -1.54 -22.12
C LYS A 80 -42.15 -0.24 -22.01
N SER A 81 -41.03 -0.05 -22.71
CA SER A 81 -40.95 -0.01 -24.16
C SER A 81 -39.49 -0.03 -24.65
N THR A 82 -39.26 -0.77 -25.74
CA THR A 82 -38.17 -0.64 -26.73
C THR A 82 -36.72 -0.89 -26.27
N ILE A 83 -36.37 -2.18 -26.29
CA ILE A 83 -35.02 -2.72 -26.59
C ILE A 83 -34.94 -2.79 -28.14
N PRO A 84 -33.83 -2.51 -28.88
CA PRO A 84 -32.40 -2.59 -28.53
C PRO A 84 -31.49 -1.42 -28.98
N SER A 85 -30.34 -1.30 -28.32
CA SER A 85 -29.00 -0.91 -28.82
C SER A 85 -28.06 -0.92 -27.58
N TRP A 86 -26.76 -1.21 -27.71
CA TRP A 86 -25.67 -0.86 -26.73
C TRP A 86 -26.06 -0.68 -25.24
N VAL A 87 -26.39 -1.77 -24.52
CA VAL A 87 -26.69 -1.75 -23.07
C VAL A 87 -25.50 -1.13 -22.31
N TYR A 88 -25.62 0.18 -22.10
CA TYR A 88 -24.70 1.20 -21.59
C TYR A 88 -23.19 1.10 -21.87
N GLN A 89 -22.77 1.78 -22.94
CA GLN A 89 -21.49 2.51 -22.99
C GLN A 89 -21.57 3.73 -22.05
N ASN A 90 -20.83 3.72 -20.94
CA ASN A 90 -20.00 4.84 -20.45
C ASN A 90 -19.58 4.58 -19.00
N ASN A 91 -18.29 4.33 -18.80
CA ASN A 91 -17.59 5.02 -17.73
C ASN A 91 -16.60 5.98 -18.39
N GLU A 92 -17.05 7.22 -18.62
CA GLU A 92 -16.14 8.36 -18.67
C GLU A 92 -15.50 8.51 -17.28
N TYR A 93 -14.62 7.58 -16.90
CA TYR A 93 -13.62 7.90 -15.90
C TYR A 93 -12.52 8.67 -16.62
N ARG A 94 -12.55 10.00 -16.47
CA ARG A 94 -11.34 10.81 -16.59
C ARG A 94 -10.34 10.28 -15.57
N SER A 95 -9.58 9.25 -15.95
CA SER A 95 -8.22 9.16 -15.46
C SER A 95 -7.54 10.47 -15.88
N GLY A 96 -6.69 11.05 -15.04
CA GLY A 96 -5.95 12.27 -15.37
C GLY A 96 -5.03 12.15 -16.60
N ARG A 97 -5.13 11.06 -17.36
CA ARG A 97 -4.41 10.77 -18.61
C ARG A 97 -5.30 10.07 -19.65
N GLY A 98 -6.56 10.47 -19.86
CA GLY A 98 -7.26 10.28 -21.14
C GLY A 98 -7.30 8.90 -21.83
N ASP A 99 -6.99 7.80 -21.15
CA ASP A 99 -6.99 6.46 -21.76
C ASP A 99 -8.39 5.84 -21.72
N LEU A 100 -8.90 5.48 -22.91
CA LEU A 100 -10.12 4.69 -23.09
C LEU A 100 -9.85 3.24 -22.67
N ARG A 101 -10.51 2.77 -21.60
CA ARG A 101 -10.53 1.34 -21.24
C ARG A 101 -11.85 0.71 -21.65
N LYS A 102 -11.79 -0.46 -22.31
CA LYS A 102 -12.95 -1.33 -22.52
C LYS A 102 -13.21 -2.14 -21.25
N GLU A 103 -14.23 -1.79 -20.49
CA GLU A 103 -14.77 -2.68 -19.45
C GLU A 103 -15.91 -3.50 -20.06
N THR A 104 -15.83 -4.83 -19.96
CA THR A 104 -16.89 -5.73 -20.43
C THR A 104 -17.84 -6.02 -19.27
N ASP A 105 -19.06 -5.49 -19.37
CA ASP A 105 -20.13 -5.68 -18.37
C ASP A 105 -20.84 -7.02 -18.53
N ILE A 106 -20.98 -7.52 -19.75
CA ILE A 106 -21.46 -8.88 -20.04
C ILE A 106 -20.60 -9.43 -21.18
N GLY A 107 -20.03 -10.62 -21.03
CA GLY A 107 -19.12 -11.18 -22.04
C GLY A 107 -19.00 -12.69 -21.98
N ILE A 108 -18.68 -13.29 -23.13
CA ILE A 108 -18.41 -14.73 -23.27
C ILE A 108 -16.95 -14.90 -23.70
N PHE A 109 -16.18 -15.61 -22.89
CA PHE A 109 -14.78 -15.90 -23.13
C PHE A 109 -14.61 -17.37 -23.50
N HIS A 110 -13.84 -17.64 -24.54
CA HIS A 110 -13.42 -19.00 -24.87
C HIS A 110 -11.90 -19.13 -24.73
N PHE A 111 -11.43 -20.13 -24.02
CA PHE A 111 -9.99 -20.40 -23.88
C PHE A 111 -9.72 -21.86 -23.57
N ASP A 112 -8.50 -22.30 -23.83
CA ASP A 112 -8.04 -23.64 -23.50
C ASP A 112 -7.13 -23.60 -22.27
N TYR A 113 -7.44 -24.43 -21.27
CA TYR A 113 -6.63 -24.57 -20.06
C TYR A 113 -6.45 -26.06 -19.76
N GLU A 114 -5.19 -26.49 -19.59
CA GLU A 114 -4.82 -27.90 -19.36
C GLU A 114 -5.48 -28.89 -20.36
N GLY A 115 -5.60 -28.50 -21.63
CA GLY A 115 -6.21 -29.34 -22.67
C GLY A 115 -7.74 -29.41 -22.64
N THR A 116 -8.39 -28.61 -21.78
CA THR A 116 -9.85 -28.47 -21.70
C THR A 116 -10.29 -27.11 -22.23
N ARG A 117 -11.27 -27.11 -23.13
CA ARG A 117 -11.90 -25.88 -23.63
C ARG A 117 -12.92 -25.37 -22.62
N PHE A 118 -12.76 -24.12 -22.20
CA PHE A 118 -13.69 -23.38 -21.37
C PHE A 118 -14.47 -22.36 -22.19
N THR A 119 -15.76 -22.24 -21.88
CA THR A 119 -16.64 -21.13 -22.27
C THR A 119 -17.12 -20.45 -21.01
N VAL A 120 -16.73 -19.20 -20.77
CA VAL A 120 -17.03 -18.48 -19.53
C VAL A 120 -17.95 -17.32 -19.81
N TYR A 121 -19.11 -17.31 -19.18
CA TYR A 121 -20.03 -16.18 -19.18
C TYR A 121 -19.73 -15.29 -17.99
N LYS A 122 -19.49 -13.99 -18.22
CA LYS A 122 -19.40 -12.98 -17.16
C LYS A 122 -20.62 -12.08 -17.27
N ILE A 123 -21.30 -11.85 -16.15
CA ILE A 123 -22.47 -10.98 -16.06
C ILE A 123 -22.28 -10.03 -14.89
N THR A 124 -22.28 -8.73 -15.15
CA THR A 124 -22.32 -7.69 -14.12
C THR A 124 -23.75 -7.16 -13.97
N TYR A 125 -24.29 -7.09 -12.75
CA TYR A 125 -25.64 -6.57 -12.49
C TYR A 125 -25.71 -5.75 -11.19
N LYS A 126 -26.64 -4.80 -11.11
CA LYS A 126 -26.92 -4.05 -9.87
C LYS A 126 -28.15 -4.62 -9.18
N SER A 127 -28.11 -4.82 -7.87
CA SER A 127 -29.32 -5.25 -7.13
C SER A 127 -30.24 -4.06 -6.88
N GLY A 128 -31.53 -4.18 -7.12
CA GLY A 128 -32.47 -3.05 -7.02
C GLY A 128 -32.68 -2.47 -5.61
N ARG A 129 -32.01 -3.02 -4.58
CA ARG A 129 -32.09 -2.54 -3.19
C ARG A 129 -30.80 -1.90 -2.68
N SER A 130 -29.67 -2.11 -3.33
CA SER A 130 -28.38 -1.52 -2.98
C SER A 130 -27.73 -0.95 -4.24
N GLU A 131 -27.02 0.18 -4.17
CA GLU A 131 -26.23 0.65 -5.33
C GLU A 131 -25.02 -0.27 -5.65
N GLU A 132 -24.95 -1.43 -5.02
CA GLU A 132 -23.90 -2.43 -5.16
C GLU A 132 -23.96 -3.11 -6.54
N THR A 133 -22.77 -3.34 -7.07
CA THR A 133 -22.56 -4.03 -8.34
C THR A 133 -22.08 -5.44 -8.06
N PHE A 134 -22.77 -6.43 -8.62
CA PHE A 134 -22.49 -7.85 -8.50
C PHE A 134 -21.90 -8.37 -9.81
N VAL A 135 -20.97 -9.32 -9.72
CA VAL A 135 -20.38 -10.00 -10.88
C VAL A 135 -20.59 -11.50 -10.73
N LEU A 136 -21.18 -12.12 -11.74
CA LEU A 136 -21.40 -13.56 -11.83
C LEU A 136 -20.54 -14.12 -12.96
N TYR A 137 -19.78 -15.16 -12.66
CA TYR A 137 -19.13 -16.00 -13.67
C TYR A 137 -19.89 -17.33 -13.80
N ASP A 138 -20.06 -17.81 -15.02
CA ASP A 138 -20.54 -19.17 -15.30
C ASP A 138 -19.53 -19.86 -16.22
N PHE A 139 -18.88 -20.91 -15.70
CA PHE A 139 -17.84 -21.65 -16.42
C PHE A 139 -18.45 -22.91 -17.03
N VAL A 140 -18.46 -22.99 -18.36
CA VAL A 140 -18.94 -24.13 -19.12
C VAL A 140 -17.73 -24.86 -19.70
N PHE A 141 -17.50 -26.09 -19.29
CA PHE A 141 -16.40 -26.93 -19.78
C PHE A 141 -16.77 -28.41 -19.67
N GLN A 142 -16.16 -29.24 -20.49
CA GLN A 142 -16.24 -30.70 -20.37
C GLN A 142 -14.95 -31.22 -19.77
N ASP A 143 -15.01 -31.78 -18.57
CA ASP A 143 -13.85 -32.42 -17.96
C ASP A 143 -13.71 -33.86 -18.48
N PRO A 144 -12.65 -34.18 -19.24
CA PRO A 144 -12.47 -35.53 -19.78
C PRO A 144 -12.13 -36.56 -18.70
N THR A 145 -11.80 -36.14 -17.47
CA THR A 145 -11.39 -36.99 -16.34
C THR A 145 -12.53 -37.38 -15.39
N ILE A 146 -13.71 -36.75 -15.51
CA ILE A 146 -14.85 -37.02 -14.64
C ILE A 146 -15.70 -38.17 -15.20
N HIS A 147 -15.56 -39.35 -14.58
CA HIS A 147 -16.54 -40.44 -14.74
C HIS A 147 -17.61 -40.45 -13.64
N ASN A 148 -17.49 -39.60 -12.59
CA ASN A 148 -18.43 -39.54 -11.48
C ASN A 148 -18.44 -38.14 -10.82
N LEU A 149 -19.59 -37.47 -10.79
CA LEU A 149 -19.78 -36.08 -10.32
C LEU A 149 -19.55 -35.89 -8.80
N ASN A 150 -19.46 -36.97 -8.02
CA ASN A 150 -19.43 -36.91 -6.55
C ASN A 150 -18.02 -36.97 -5.93
N THR A 151 -16.95 -36.98 -6.72
CA THR A 151 -15.58 -37.12 -6.21
C THR A 151 -14.58 -36.23 -6.95
N GLN A 152 -14.22 -35.11 -6.30
CA GLN A 152 -12.90 -34.44 -6.30
C GLN A 152 -12.41 -33.69 -7.55
N LYS A 153 -12.00 -32.44 -7.31
CA LYS A 153 -10.99 -31.63 -8.03
C LYS A 153 -10.95 -31.82 -9.55
N THR A 154 -11.85 -31.10 -10.21
CA THR A 154 -11.94 -31.02 -11.68
C THR A 154 -10.92 -30.01 -12.23
N VAL A 155 -10.67 -30.04 -13.54
CA VAL A 155 -9.81 -29.03 -14.21
C VAL A 155 -10.29 -27.61 -13.92
N GLY A 156 -11.61 -27.40 -13.77
CA GLY A 156 -12.18 -26.12 -13.35
C GLY A 156 -11.80 -25.70 -11.92
N HIS A 157 -11.74 -26.63 -10.96
CA HIS A 157 -11.29 -26.31 -9.60
C HIS A 157 -9.82 -25.90 -9.57
N ASN A 158 -8.98 -26.54 -10.41
CA ASN A 158 -7.57 -26.18 -10.55
C ASN A 158 -7.44 -24.77 -11.12
N LEU A 159 -8.15 -24.47 -12.21
CA LEU A 159 -8.17 -23.13 -12.83
C LEU A 159 -8.56 -22.06 -11.82
N ILE A 160 -9.71 -22.21 -11.14
CA ILE A 160 -10.16 -21.22 -10.15
C ILE A 160 -9.15 -21.08 -9.01
N SER A 161 -8.63 -22.19 -8.49
CA SER A 161 -7.59 -22.16 -7.46
C SER A 161 -6.32 -21.43 -7.92
N GLU A 162 -5.89 -21.63 -9.16
CA GLU A 162 -4.74 -20.93 -9.73
C GLU A 162 -5.00 -19.44 -9.92
N VAL A 163 -6.18 -19.07 -10.43
CA VAL A 163 -6.58 -17.67 -10.58
C VAL A 163 -6.59 -16.98 -9.22
N TYR A 164 -7.16 -17.61 -8.18
CA TYR A 164 -7.16 -17.06 -6.83
C TYR A 164 -5.75 -16.98 -6.22
N ARG A 165 -4.91 -17.99 -6.38
CA ARG A 165 -3.51 -17.94 -5.91
C ARG A 165 -2.74 -16.83 -6.61
N TRP A 166 -2.93 -16.67 -7.92
CA TRP A 166 -2.32 -15.61 -8.71
C TRP A 166 -2.86 -14.23 -8.31
N ALA A 167 -4.16 -14.12 -8.05
CA ALA A 167 -4.81 -12.91 -7.55
C ALA A 167 -4.31 -12.53 -6.17
N GLY A 168 -4.06 -13.49 -5.28
CA GLY A 168 -3.48 -13.28 -3.96
C GLY A 168 -1.96 -13.08 -3.95
N SER A 169 -1.25 -13.52 -5.01
CA SER A 169 0.21 -13.38 -5.08
C SER A 169 0.62 -11.92 -5.29
N LEU A 170 1.53 -11.43 -4.46
CA LEU A 170 2.22 -10.17 -4.69
C LEU A 170 3.19 -10.35 -5.87
N LYS A 171 3.19 -9.37 -6.79
CA LYS A 171 4.12 -9.32 -7.92
C LYS A 171 5.14 -8.20 -7.64
N ASP A 172 5.07 -7.13 -8.41
CA ASP A 172 5.77 -5.86 -8.15
C ASP A 172 4.90 -4.90 -7.33
N GLU A 173 4.29 -5.41 -6.27
CA GLU A 173 3.26 -4.75 -5.50
C GLU A 173 3.44 -5.09 -4.03
N ILE A 174 2.90 -4.23 -3.15
CA ILE A 174 2.76 -4.54 -1.73
C ILE A 174 1.30 -4.41 -1.30
N TRP A 175 0.94 -5.04 -0.18
CA TRP A 175 -0.38 -4.88 0.39
C TRP A 175 -0.48 -3.56 1.16
N VAL A 176 -1.54 -2.80 0.91
CA VAL A 176 -1.88 -1.56 1.61
C VAL A 176 -3.31 -1.65 2.13
N PHE A 177 -3.49 -1.51 3.44
CA PHE A 177 -4.82 -1.41 4.05
C PHE A 177 -5.23 0.06 4.17
N GLN A 178 -6.34 0.41 3.54
CA GLN A 178 -6.93 1.74 3.58
C GLN A 178 -8.42 1.65 3.29
N ASN A 179 -9.23 2.51 3.92
CA ASN A 179 -10.69 2.59 3.72
C ASN A 179 -11.42 1.26 3.97
N GLY A 180 -10.89 0.43 4.87
CA GLY A 180 -11.51 -0.83 5.29
C GLY A 180 -11.13 -2.08 4.49
N TYR A 181 -10.28 -1.97 3.46
CA TYR A 181 -9.89 -3.12 2.63
C TYR A 181 -8.40 -3.14 2.27
N TRP A 182 -7.90 -4.34 1.98
CA TRP A 182 -6.54 -4.57 1.48
C TRP A 182 -6.49 -4.38 -0.03
N ASN A 183 -5.56 -3.54 -0.48
CA ASN A 183 -5.28 -3.27 -1.89
C ASN A 183 -3.83 -3.57 -2.23
N LYS A 184 -3.56 -3.80 -3.51
CA LYS A 184 -2.20 -3.88 -4.02
C LYS A 184 -1.74 -2.51 -4.51
N ASP A 185 -0.59 -2.05 -4.01
CA ASP A 185 -0.02 -0.76 -4.36
C ASP A 185 1.34 -0.93 -5.05
N LYS A 186 1.36 -0.69 -6.37
CA LYS A 186 2.59 -0.68 -7.17
C LYS A 186 3.41 0.59 -6.97
N SER A 187 2.75 1.74 -6.80
CA SER A 187 3.42 3.04 -6.66
C SER A 187 4.28 3.06 -5.39
N LEU A 188 3.74 2.56 -4.28
CA LEU A 188 4.48 2.43 -3.04
C LEU A 188 5.59 1.38 -3.14
N CYS A 189 5.38 0.28 -3.87
CA CYS A 189 6.44 -0.69 -4.16
C CYS A 189 7.60 -0.06 -4.94
N ASP A 190 7.32 0.74 -5.97
CA ASP A 190 8.32 1.45 -6.76
C ASP A 190 9.06 2.52 -5.92
N SER A 191 8.35 3.19 -5.00
CA SER A 191 8.98 4.10 -4.03
C SER A 191 9.93 3.38 -3.08
N ILE A 192 9.58 2.17 -2.62
CA ILE A 192 10.45 1.34 -1.77
C ILE A 192 11.71 0.93 -2.55
N ARG A 193 11.54 0.47 -3.80
CA ARG A 193 12.64 0.01 -4.66
C ARG A 193 13.63 1.12 -5.01
N SER A 194 13.16 2.35 -5.17
CA SER A 194 14.00 3.52 -5.48
C SER A 194 14.73 4.10 -4.26
N ALA A 195 14.39 3.70 -3.03
CA ALA A 195 15.06 4.19 -1.82
C ALA A 195 16.55 3.80 -1.79
N SER A 196 17.42 4.69 -1.30
CA SER A 196 18.85 4.44 -1.10
C SER A 196 19.31 4.84 0.31
N TRP A 197 20.16 4.01 0.92
CA TRP A 197 20.80 4.31 2.21
C TRP A 197 21.66 5.58 2.13
N ASP A 198 22.19 5.92 0.96
CA ASP A 198 22.99 7.14 0.75
C ASP A 198 22.18 8.42 1.02
N ASN A 199 20.85 8.34 0.96
CA ASN A 199 19.97 9.47 1.23
C ASN A 199 19.73 9.70 2.73
N LEU A 200 20.05 8.73 3.59
CA LEU A 200 19.98 8.90 5.04
C LEU A 200 21.29 9.48 5.58
N VAL A 201 21.15 10.35 6.57
CA VAL A 201 22.27 10.92 7.33
C VAL A 201 21.97 10.63 8.79
N LEU A 202 22.16 9.38 9.18
CA LEU A 202 22.02 8.89 10.56
C LEU A 202 23.30 8.15 10.94
N GLU A 203 23.50 7.95 12.23
CA GLU A 203 24.67 7.24 12.74
C GLU A 203 24.70 5.79 12.23
N SER A 204 25.86 5.32 11.79
CA SER A 204 26.00 4.00 11.17
C SER A 204 25.63 2.87 12.14
N GLU A 205 26.06 2.96 13.39
CA GLU A 205 25.74 1.96 14.41
C GLU A 205 24.23 1.85 14.69
N PHE A 206 23.53 2.99 14.67
CA PHE A 206 22.09 3.05 14.82
C PHE A 206 21.38 2.33 13.66
N LEU A 207 21.76 2.63 12.42
CA LEU A 207 21.20 1.99 11.22
C LEU A 207 21.53 0.49 11.16
N ASP A 208 22.76 0.11 11.48
CA ASP A 208 23.20 -1.29 11.48
C ASP A 208 22.47 -2.12 12.55
N GLY A 209 22.18 -1.53 13.71
CA GLY A 209 21.34 -2.14 14.74
C GLY A 209 19.95 -2.49 14.20
N LEU A 210 19.28 -1.51 13.58
CA LEU A 210 17.93 -1.66 13.06
C LEU A 210 17.86 -2.70 11.91
N ARG A 211 18.84 -2.67 11.00
CA ARG A 211 18.98 -3.66 9.92
C ARG A 211 19.21 -5.05 10.48
N ARG A 212 20.09 -5.19 11.48
CA ARG A 212 20.37 -6.45 12.16
C ARG A 212 19.11 -7.00 12.83
N ASP A 213 18.37 -6.19 13.57
CA ASP A 213 17.18 -6.65 14.29
C ASP A 213 16.07 -7.13 13.36
N THR A 214 15.92 -6.45 12.22
CA THR A 214 14.98 -6.85 11.16
C THR A 214 15.42 -8.15 10.49
N ARG A 215 16.68 -8.23 10.05
CA ARG A 215 17.21 -9.40 9.33
C ARG A 215 17.26 -10.65 10.21
N THR A 216 17.86 -10.53 11.39
CA THR A 216 18.07 -11.65 12.30
C THR A 216 16.78 -12.22 12.87
N PHE A 217 15.71 -11.41 12.97
CA PHE A 217 14.39 -11.92 13.34
C PHE A 217 13.93 -13.05 12.41
N PHE A 218 14.08 -12.89 11.10
CA PHE A 218 13.67 -13.90 10.13
C PHE A 218 14.66 -15.05 10.02
N GLU A 219 15.98 -14.77 10.05
CA GLU A 219 17.04 -15.80 10.00
C GLU A 219 16.96 -16.78 11.17
N ASN A 220 16.52 -16.31 12.34
CA ASN A 220 16.53 -17.07 13.58
C ASN A 220 15.22 -17.81 13.89
N SER A 221 14.28 -17.95 12.95
CA SER A 221 12.99 -18.63 13.17
C SER A 221 13.11 -20.00 13.85
N LYS A 222 14.07 -20.83 13.42
CA LYS A 222 14.38 -22.15 14.02
C LYS A 222 14.87 -22.05 15.46
N ILE A 223 15.54 -20.97 15.84
CA ILE A 223 16.01 -20.73 17.21
C ILE A 223 14.83 -20.42 18.12
N TYR A 224 13.90 -19.56 17.69
CA TYR A 224 12.65 -19.30 18.44
C TYR A 224 11.89 -20.59 18.72
N GLN A 225 11.73 -21.43 17.68
CA GLN A 225 11.06 -22.72 17.80
C GLN A 225 11.75 -23.67 18.78
N LYS A 226 13.09 -23.78 18.73
CA LYS A 226 13.88 -24.63 19.65
C LYS A 226 13.79 -24.15 21.10
N LEU A 227 13.73 -22.84 21.33
CA LEU A 227 13.62 -22.24 22.65
C LEU A 227 12.18 -22.24 23.20
N GLY A 228 11.19 -22.60 22.38
CA GLY A 228 9.78 -22.61 22.78
C GLY A 228 9.20 -21.21 23.02
N VAL A 229 9.82 -20.17 22.45
CA VAL A 229 9.35 -18.78 22.57
C VAL A 229 8.56 -18.37 21.33
N PRO A 230 7.53 -17.50 21.47
CA PRO A 230 6.78 -17.01 20.31
C PRO A 230 7.69 -16.31 19.30
N TRP A 231 7.66 -16.74 18.04
CA TRP A 231 8.37 -16.08 16.95
C TRP A 231 7.58 -14.87 16.45
N LYS A 232 7.52 -13.83 17.28
CA LYS A 232 6.94 -12.51 16.96
C LYS A 232 7.82 -11.42 17.52
N ARG A 233 7.83 -10.24 16.91
CA ARG A 233 8.61 -9.10 17.42
C ARG A 233 7.98 -7.79 16.98
N GLY A 234 8.00 -6.79 17.86
CA GLY A 234 7.65 -5.41 17.52
C GLY A 234 8.88 -4.49 17.57
N LEU A 235 9.05 -3.67 16.54
CA LEU A 235 9.96 -2.52 16.49
C LEU A 235 9.14 -1.23 16.54
N LEU A 236 9.48 -0.31 17.45
CA LEU A 236 8.82 0.99 17.55
C LEU A 236 9.83 2.11 17.28
N LEU A 237 9.56 2.91 16.25
CA LEU A 237 10.37 4.05 15.84
C LEU A 237 9.75 5.32 16.42
N LEU A 238 10.42 5.92 17.38
CA LEU A 238 9.96 7.05 18.18
C LEU A 238 10.67 8.34 17.74
N GLY A 239 10.02 9.49 17.83
CA GLY A 239 10.69 10.80 17.72
C GLY A 239 9.95 11.78 16.84
N PRO A 240 10.38 13.05 16.76
CA PRO A 240 9.67 14.10 16.03
C PRO A 240 9.54 13.83 14.52
N PRO A 241 8.57 14.47 13.84
CA PRO A 241 8.37 14.31 12.40
C PRO A 241 9.57 14.83 11.61
N GLY A 242 9.83 14.22 10.45
CA GLY A 242 10.87 14.68 9.52
C GLY A 242 12.30 14.23 9.82
N ASN A 243 12.52 13.25 10.70
CA ASN A 243 13.85 12.74 11.06
C ASN A 243 14.20 11.37 10.45
N GLY A 244 13.43 10.89 9.46
CA GLY A 244 13.82 9.74 8.66
C GLY A 244 13.22 8.39 9.04
N LYS A 245 12.21 8.33 9.94
CA LYS A 245 11.51 7.09 10.32
C LYS A 245 10.94 6.33 9.10
N THR A 246 10.08 6.98 8.31
CA THR A 246 9.44 6.42 7.11
C THR A 246 10.45 6.03 6.03
N GLU A 247 11.46 6.86 5.78
CA GLU A 247 12.52 6.53 4.80
C GLU A 247 13.35 5.32 5.25
N THR A 248 13.62 5.20 6.54
CA THR A 248 14.30 4.03 7.09
C THR A 248 13.47 2.77 6.94
N ILE A 249 12.15 2.84 7.17
CA ILE A 249 11.24 1.71 6.91
C ILE A 249 11.32 1.28 5.44
N LYS A 250 11.21 2.20 4.48
CA LYS A 250 11.32 1.85 3.05
C LYS A 250 12.61 1.08 2.74
N LEU A 251 13.73 1.48 3.34
CA LEU A 251 15.01 0.81 3.15
C LEU A 251 15.07 -0.59 3.75
N LEU A 252 14.52 -0.77 4.96
CA LEU A 252 14.39 -2.11 5.56
C LEU A 252 13.50 -3.03 4.71
N LEU A 253 12.38 -2.50 4.19
CA LEU A 253 11.48 -3.24 3.32
C LEU A 253 12.16 -3.63 2.00
N LYS A 254 12.96 -2.73 1.42
CA LYS A 254 13.75 -2.98 0.21
C LYS A 254 14.76 -4.12 0.39
N GLU A 255 15.38 -4.23 1.56
CA GLU A 255 16.32 -5.31 1.88
C GLU A 255 15.63 -6.63 2.26
N SER A 256 14.36 -6.57 2.63
CA SER A 256 13.57 -7.74 3.05
C SER A 256 13.10 -8.57 1.85
N LYS A 257 12.98 -9.88 2.07
CA LYS A 257 12.38 -10.83 1.12
C LYS A 257 10.96 -11.26 1.53
N GLN A 258 10.45 -10.70 2.62
CA GLN A 258 9.17 -11.11 3.21
C GLN A 258 8.00 -10.32 2.62
N SER A 259 6.79 -10.86 2.75
CA SER A 259 5.57 -10.12 2.39
C SER A 259 5.46 -8.84 3.22
N VAL A 260 5.08 -7.74 2.57
CA VAL A 260 4.95 -6.42 3.20
C VAL A 260 3.49 -6.04 3.25
N LEU A 261 3.02 -5.75 4.46
CA LEU A 261 1.66 -5.30 4.76
C LEU A 261 1.74 -3.90 5.35
N TYR A 262 1.28 -2.89 4.63
CA TYR A 262 1.37 -1.49 5.03
C TYR A 262 -0.02 -0.96 5.43
N VAL A 263 -0.16 -0.42 6.63
CA VAL A 263 -1.45 0.06 7.16
C VAL A 263 -1.47 1.58 7.16
N LYS A 264 -2.49 2.17 6.52
CA LYS A 264 -2.74 3.63 6.52
C LYS A 264 -3.86 4.06 7.47
N SER A 265 -4.78 3.16 7.82
CA SER A 265 -5.94 3.46 8.66
C SER A 265 -6.46 2.19 9.34
N PHE A 266 -7.11 2.32 10.50
CA PHE A 266 -7.91 1.21 11.08
C PHE A 266 -9.39 1.27 10.69
N THR A 267 -9.84 2.37 10.09
CA THR A 267 -11.26 2.60 9.78
C THR A 267 -11.81 1.65 8.74
N THR A 268 -13.01 1.13 9.00
CA THR A 268 -13.86 0.36 8.10
C THR A 268 -15.32 0.82 8.27
N ASP A 269 -16.21 0.40 7.38
CA ASP A 269 -17.65 0.69 7.50
C ASP A 269 -18.28 0.02 8.74
N ASP A 270 -17.76 -1.13 9.16
CA ASP A 270 -18.18 -1.89 10.35
C ASP A 270 -17.47 -1.43 11.65
N GLY A 271 -16.64 -0.40 11.56
CA GLY A 271 -15.91 0.16 12.69
C GLY A 271 -14.46 -0.32 12.85
N PRO A 272 -13.65 0.45 13.59
CA PRO A 272 -12.20 0.26 13.63
C PRO A 272 -11.75 -1.04 14.32
N GLU A 273 -12.57 -1.61 15.20
CA GLU A 273 -12.31 -2.93 15.81
C GLU A 273 -12.24 -4.05 14.76
N VAL A 274 -13.13 -4.01 13.77
CA VAL A 274 -13.15 -4.95 12.64
C VAL A 274 -11.92 -4.74 11.78
N GLY A 275 -11.54 -3.48 11.51
CA GLY A 275 -10.33 -3.16 10.75
C GLY A 275 -9.06 -3.70 11.38
N VAL A 276 -8.87 -3.47 12.69
CA VAL A 276 -7.73 -4.03 13.43
C VAL A 276 -7.71 -5.56 13.34
N ARG A 277 -8.85 -6.23 13.55
CA ARG A 277 -8.93 -7.70 13.43
C ARG A 277 -8.55 -8.17 12.03
N SER A 278 -9.14 -7.58 10.99
CA SER A 278 -8.88 -7.92 9.58
C SER A 278 -7.43 -7.70 9.19
N ILE A 279 -6.76 -6.68 9.74
CA ILE A 279 -5.34 -6.43 9.51
C ILE A 279 -4.48 -7.58 10.05
N PHE A 280 -4.69 -7.97 11.31
CA PHE A 280 -3.91 -9.03 11.95
C PHE A 280 -4.24 -10.42 11.40
N GLU A 281 -5.49 -10.69 11.03
CA GLU A 281 -5.87 -11.91 10.32
C GLU A 281 -5.14 -12.03 8.97
N HIS A 282 -5.12 -10.95 8.18
CA HIS A 282 -4.37 -10.93 6.92
C HIS A 282 -2.86 -11.12 7.15
N ALA A 283 -2.31 -10.54 8.22
CA ALA A 283 -0.91 -10.75 8.61
C ALA A 283 -0.60 -12.21 8.97
N ARG A 284 -1.48 -12.88 9.71
CA ARG A 284 -1.31 -14.31 10.04
C ARG A 284 -1.34 -15.20 8.81
N VAL A 285 -2.19 -14.90 7.83
CA VAL A 285 -2.26 -15.65 6.57
C VAL A 285 -1.02 -15.44 5.69
N ASN A 286 -0.43 -14.24 5.75
CA ASN A 286 0.76 -13.88 4.97
C ASN A 286 2.09 -14.14 5.71
N ALA A 287 2.05 -14.68 6.93
CA ALA A 287 3.27 -14.96 7.68
C ALA A 287 4.16 -16.00 6.98
N PRO A 288 5.49 -15.81 6.94
CA PRO A 288 6.25 -14.71 7.55
C PRO A 288 6.14 -13.39 6.79
N CYS A 289 5.89 -12.30 7.52
CA CYS A 289 5.67 -10.97 6.94
C CYS A 289 6.16 -9.83 7.82
N ILE A 290 6.27 -8.65 7.22
CA ILE A 290 6.46 -7.37 7.91
C ILE A 290 5.14 -6.60 7.89
N LEU A 291 4.62 -6.27 9.06
CA LEU A 291 3.44 -5.42 9.24
C LEU A 291 3.89 -4.01 9.63
N VAL A 292 3.67 -3.04 8.76
CA VAL A 292 4.04 -1.63 8.96
C VAL A 292 2.81 -0.81 9.35
N ILE A 293 2.92 -0.09 10.47
CA ILE A 293 1.87 0.79 10.99
C ILE A 293 2.48 2.17 11.24
N GLU A 294 2.25 3.13 10.35
CA GLU A 294 2.78 4.49 10.53
C GLU A 294 1.84 5.36 11.36
N ASP A 295 2.41 6.30 12.10
CA ASP A 295 1.71 7.30 12.92
C ASP A 295 0.74 6.66 13.93
N LEU A 296 1.26 5.71 14.71
CA LEU A 296 0.52 4.92 15.70
C LEU A 296 -0.25 5.80 16.70
N ASP A 297 0.28 6.96 17.05
CA ASP A 297 -0.35 7.99 17.90
C ASP A 297 -1.64 8.54 17.29
N SER A 298 -1.73 8.61 15.97
CA SER A 298 -2.95 9.03 15.26
C SER A 298 -3.94 7.88 15.06
N LEU A 299 -3.44 6.65 14.91
CA LEU A 299 -4.27 5.47 14.62
C LEU A 299 -4.89 4.84 15.88
N VAL A 300 -4.17 4.85 17.00
CA VAL A 300 -4.61 4.19 18.24
C VAL A 300 -5.33 5.18 19.14
N THR A 301 -6.60 5.45 18.83
CA THR A 301 -7.49 6.22 19.72
C THR A 301 -7.84 5.44 20.98
N SER A 302 -8.41 6.12 21.99
CA SER A 302 -8.89 5.48 23.22
C SER A 302 -9.87 4.34 22.96
N GLU A 303 -10.75 4.46 21.95
CA GLU A 303 -11.75 3.44 21.62
C GLU A 303 -11.13 2.18 21.00
N VAL A 304 -10.10 2.35 20.16
CA VAL A 304 -9.49 1.24 19.39
C VAL A 304 -8.35 0.57 20.15
N ARG A 305 -7.78 1.25 21.16
CA ARG A 305 -6.60 0.82 21.92
C ARG A 305 -6.69 -0.59 22.46
N SER A 306 -7.78 -0.94 23.12
CA SER A 306 -7.94 -2.26 23.73
C SER A 306 -7.93 -3.37 22.68
N PHE A 307 -8.61 -3.17 21.55
CA PHE A 307 -8.64 -4.09 20.42
C PHE A 307 -7.28 -4.26 19.78
N PHE A 308 -6.57 -3.15 19.52
CA PHE A 308 -5.22 -3.17 18.97
C PHE A 308 -4.25 -3.93 19.88
N LEU A 309 -4.26 -3.63 21.19
CA LEU A 309 -3.41 -4.33 22.15
C LEU A 309 -3.73 -5.82 22.25
N ASN A 310 -5.02 -6.18 22.19
CA ASN A 310 -5.45 -7.57 22.20
C ASN A 310 -4.97 -8.33 20.96
N GLU A 311 -5.00 -7.73 19.77
CA GLU A 311 -4.48 -8.37 18.55
C GLU A 311 -2.94 -8.44 18.54
N LEU A 312 -2.25 -7.43 19.08
CA LEU A 312 -0.78 -7.39 19.17
C LEU A 312 -0.22 -8.41 20.18
N ASP A 313 -0.87 -8.53 21.35
CA ASP A 313 -0.52 -9.49 22.40
C ASP A 313 -1.02 -10.92 22.10
N GLY A 314 -2.04 -11.03 21.25
CA GLY A 314 -3.15 -11.99 21.35
C GLY A 314 -2.85 -13.46 21.61
N LEU A 315 -3.86 -14.12 22.18
CA LEU A 315 -3.99 -15.58 22.32
C LEU A 315 -3.83 -16.33 20.99
N SER A 316 -4.08 -15.64 19.87
CA SER A 316 -3.79 -16.06 18.50
C SER A 316 -2.29 -15.96 18.22
N ARG A 317 -1.67 -17.05 17.74
CA ARG A 317 -0.22 -17.06 17.46
C ARG A 317 0.13 -16.12 16.29
N ASN A 318 0.63 -14.93 16.58
CA ASN A 318 1.24 -13.99 15.63
C ASN A 318 2.63 -14.47 15.16
N GLU A 319 2.74 -15.76 14.86
CA GLU A 319 3.99 -16.45 14.53
C GLU A 319 4.50 -16.01 13.15
N GLY A 320 5.77 -15.61 13.05
CA GLY A 320 6.39 -15.11 11.83
C GLY A 320 6.10 -13.64 11.51
N ILE A 321 5.45 -12.88 12.40
CA ILE A 321 5.08 -11.48 12.17
C ILE A 321 6.11 -10.55 12.83
N LEU A 322 6.76 -9.70 12.02
CA LEU A 322 7.53 -8.54 12.49
C LEU A 322 6.67 -7.28 12.34
N THR A 323 6.24 -6.69 13.44
CA THR A 323 5.50 -5.42 13.43
C THR A 323 6.48 -4.26 13.54
N ILE A 324 6.43 -3.31 12.60
CA ILE A 324 7.20 -2.07 12.66
C ILE A 324 6.20 -0.92 12.76
N ALA A 325 6.27 -0.14 13.84
CA ALA A 325 5.40 1.01 14.04
C ALA A 325 6.19 2.31 14.17
N THR A 326 5.60 3.44 13.74
CA THR A 326 6.17 4.77 13.97
C THR A 326 5.27 5.59 14.86
N THR A 327 5.85 6.58 15.55
CA THR A 327 5.09 7.65 16.19
C THR A 327 5.85 8.97 16.11
N ASN A 328 5.10 10.06 15.91
CA ASN A 328 5.66 11.41 15.96
C ASN A 328 5.56 12.02 17.35
N HIS A 329 4.66 11.50 18.18
CA HIS A 329 4.34 11.96 19.53
C HIS A 329 4.46 10.82 20.54
N PRO A 330 5.69 10.40 20.92
CA PRO A 330 5.89 9.35 21.93
C PRO A 330 5.14 9.59 23.23
N GLU A 331 4.93 10.85 23.62
CA GLU A 331 4.17 11.29 24.79
C GLU A 331 2.67 10.98 24.72
N HIS A 332 2.12 10.77 23.51
CA HIS A 332 0.72 10.39 23.31
C HIS A 332 0.52 8.87 23.26
N ILE A 333 1.60 8.09 23.23
CA ILE A 333 1.53 6.63 23.21
C ILE A 333 1.28 6.09 24.62
N ASP A 334 0.31 5.19 24.72
CA ASP A 334 -0.04 4.52 25.97
C ASP A 334 1.15 3.74 26.58
N ASP A 335 1.32 3.84 27.89
CA ASP A 335 2.38 3.16 28.63
C ASP A 335 2.39 1.65 28.42
N ALA A 336 1.23 1.04 28.21
CA ALA A 336 1.15 -0.38 27.95
C ALA A 336 1.73 -0.73 26.58
N ILE A 337 1.67 0.15 25.57
CA ILE A 337 2.35 -0.04 24.27
C ILE A 337 3.87 0.10 24.44
N LEU A 338 4.31 1.12 25.19
CA LEU A 338 5.72 1.41 25.39
C LEU A 338 6.40 0.39 26.29
N ASN A 339 5.88 0.14 27.47
CA ASN A 339 6.65 -0.44 28.58
C ASN A 339 6.31 -1.91 28.84
N ARG A 340 5.27 -2.47 28.22
CA ARG A 340 4.91 -3.87 28.42
C ARG A 340 5.72 -4.78 27.47
N PRO A 341 6.43 -5.78 28.02
CA PRO A 341 7.13 -6.77 27.20
C PRO A 341 6.18 -7.53 26.26
N SER A 342 6.71 -8.08 25.16
CA SER A 342 5.98 -8.85 24.12
C SER A 342 5.21 -8.01 23.10
N ARG A 343 5.18 -6.67 23.22
CA ARG A 343 4.53 -5.77 22.26
C ARG A 343 5.55 -5.18 21.31
N PHE A 344 6.22 -4.12 21.75
CA PHE A 344 7.33 -3.48 21.05
C PHE A 344 8.60 -3.64 21.89
N ASP A 345 9.23 -4.80 21.73
CA ASP A 345 10.41 -5.20 22.53
C ASP A 345 11.66 -4.39 22.18
N VAL A 346 11.69 -3.76 21.00
CA VAL A 346 12.81 -2.93 20.55
C VAL A 346 12.32 -1.55 20.15
N LYS A 347 13.01 -0.52 20.64
CA LYS A 347 12.67 0.88 20.40
C LYS A 347 13.88 1.60 19.78
N TYR A 348 13.62 2.39 18.76
CA TYR A 348 14.62 3.23 18.09
C TYR A 348 14.18 4.69 18.18
N ASN A 349 14.97 5.52 18.86
CA ASN A 349 14.71 6.95 18.98
C ASN A 349 15.36 7.71 17.81
N PHE A 350 14.54 8.43 17.07
CA PHE A 350 14.92 9.33 15.98
C PHE A 350 14.87 10.75 16.51
N ASP A 351 15.93 11.14 17.22
CA ASP A 351 16.07 12.47 17.77
C ASP A 351 16.32 13.53 16.68
N LEU A 352 16.21 14.80 17.07
CA LEU A 352 16.65 15.89 16.19
C LEU A 352 18.16 15.75 15.92
N PRO A 353 18.61 16.02 14.68
CA PRO A 353 20.02 15.87 14.33
C PRO A 353 20.90 16.80 15.16
N ASN A 354 21.95 16.23 15.74
CA ASN A 354 23.03 16.99 16.37
C ASN A 354 23.84 17.79 15.33
N GLU A 355 24.72 18.68 15.78
CA GLU A 355 25.51 19.55 14.89
C GLU A 355 26.32 18.76 13.85
N SER A 356 26.86 17.58 14.22
CA SER A 356 27.62 16.72 13.32
C SER A 356 26.75 16.16 12.18
N LEU A 357 25.55 15.68 12.50
CA LEU A 357 24.58 15.20 11.52
C LEU A 357 24.07 16.34 10.63
N ARG A 358 23.78 17.52 11.18
CA ARG A 358 23.39 18.71 10.39
C ARG A 358 24.50 19.14 9.43
N THR A 359 25.75 19.14 9.89
CA THR A 359 26.93 19.43 9.06
C THR A 359 27.06 18.43 7.91
N SER A 360 26.95 17.14 8.21
CA SER A 360 27.04 16.06 7.22
C SER A 360 25.93 16.15 6.18
N TYR A 361 24.71 16.48 6.62
CA TYR A 361 23.55 16.68 5.74
C TYR A 361 23.74 17.88 4.82
N ALA A 362 24.19 19.02 5.37
CA ALA A 362 24.48 20.22 4.59
C ALA A 362 25.57 19.96 3.55
N LEU A 363 26.65 19.27 3.94
CA LEU A 363 27.75 18.92 3.04
C LEU A 363 27.27 18.07 1.85
N LYS A 364 26.44 17.05 2.08
CA LYS A 364 25.85 16.23 1.01
C LYS A 364 25.05 17.09 0.03
N TRP A 365 24.26 18.04 0.52
CA TRP A 365 23.49 18.94 -0.34
C TRP A 365 24.38 19.87 -1.17
N ILE A 366 25.40 20.48 -0.55
CA ILE A 366 26.35 21.34 -1.25
C ILE A 366 27.06 20.57 -2.38
N GLN A 367 27.51 19.35 -2.11
CA GLN A 367 28.14 18.49 -3.10
C GLN A 367 27.18 18.13 -4.23
N LYS A 368 25.92 17.78 -3.90
CA LYS A 368 24.89 17.49 -4.90
C LYS A 368 24.60 18.69 -5.80
N ILE A 369 24.61 19.91 -5.26
CA ILE A 369 24.37 21.12 -6.04
C ILE A 369 25.50 21.30 -7.06
N LYS A 370 26.76 21.09 -6.66
CA LYS A 370 27.91 21.17 -7.57
C LYS A 370 27.91 20.09 -8.64
N SER A 371 27.57 18.85 -8.30
CA SER A 371 27.58 17.75 -9.27
C SER A 371 26.56 17.94 -10.40
N VAL A 372 25.44 18.60 -10.13
CA VAL A 372 24.42 18.93 -11.15
C VAL A 372 24.95 19.98 -12.15
N GLU A 373 25.89 20.83 -11.75
CA GLU A 373 26.48 21.83 -12.66
C GLU A 373 27.49 21.22 -13.62
N ASP A 374 28.33 20.31 -13.14
CA ASP A 374 29.39 19.68 -13.94
C ASP A 374 28.82 18.85 -15.12
N GLU A 375 27.58 18.36 -15.00
CA GLU A 375 26.88 17.62 -16.06
C GLU A 375 26.19 18.54 -17.09
N SER A 376 26.02 19.83 -16.79
CA SER A 376 25.37 20.79 -17.70
C SER A 376 26.39 21.39 -18.68
N THR A 377 26.24 21.11 -19.98
CA THR A 377 27.11 21.64 -21.05
C THR A 377 26.93 23.15 -21.34
N ASP A 378 26.07 23.81 -20.59
CA ASP A 378 25.72 25.21 -20.78
C ASP A 378 26.61 26.06 -19.86
N ASN A 379 27.45 26.94 -20.43
CA ASN A 379 28.40 27.81 -19.72
C ASN A 379 27.72 28.89 -18.84
N THR A 380 26.51 28.63 -18.38
CA THR A 380 25.58 29.57 -17.78
C THR A 380 25.76 29.54 -16.26
N SER A 381 26.85 30.16 -15.80
CA SER A 381 27.12 30.59 -14.40
C SER A 381 27.20 29.47 -13.34
N SER A 382 28.43 29.05 -13.04
CA SER A 382 28.76 28.13 -11.94
C SER A 382 28.33 28.70 -10.58
N ILE A 383 27.47 27.99 -9.86
CA ILE A 383 27.14 28.17 -8.43
C ILE A 383 28.41 27.83 -7.64
N LYS A 384 29.27 28.83 -7.46
CA LYS A 384 30.47 28.71 -6.64
C LYS A 384 30.24 29.40 -5.31
N PHE A 385 30.20 28.61 -4.25
CA PHE A 385 30.37 29.12 -2.90
C PHE A 385 31.77 29.72 -2.75
N THR A 386 31.88 30.82 -2.01
CA THR A 386 33.18 31.46 -1.74
C THR A 386 33.95 30.76 -0.63
N LYS A 387 33.22 30.27 0.37
CA LYS A 387 33.75 29.44 1.45
C LYS A 387 33.98 28.01 0.98
N SER A 388 34.85 27.29 1.69
CA SER A 388 34.98 25.84 1.47
C SER A 388 33.69 25.11 1.88
N ASP A 389 33.45 23.93 1.30
CA ASP A 389 32.22 23.16 1.55
C ASP A 389 32.04 22.81 3.03
N THR A 390 33.14 22.52 3.71
CA THR A 390 33.16 22.23 5.14
C THR A 390 32.84 23.46 5.99
N GLU A 391 33.33 24.64 5.60
CA GLU A 391 33.07 25.89 6.33
C GLU A 391 31.61 26.30 6.21
N ILE A 392 31.05 26.32 4.99
CA ILE A 392 29.65 26.70 4.78
C ILE A 392 28.69 25.67 5.40
N ALA A 393 28.99 24.37 5.34
CA ALA A 393 28.20 23.34 5.99
C ALA A 393 28.18 23.50 7.52
N ALA A 394 29.32 23.83 8.13
CA ALA A 394 29.41 24.09 9.57
C ALA A 394 28.62 25.35 9.98
N GLU A 395 28.62 26.39 9.15
CA GLU A 395 27.83 27.59 9.40
C GLU A 395 26.32 27.34 9.32
N VAL A 396 25.88 26.57 8.32
CA VAL A 396 24.49 26.10 8.22
C VAL A 396 24.12 25.28 9.47
N ALA A 397 24.98 24.36 9.89
CA ALA A 397 24.72 23.51 11.07
C ALA A 397 24.56 24.31 12.37
N LYS A 398 25.35 25.38 12.55
CA LYS A 398 25.24 26.31 13.68
C LYS A 398 23.95 27.12 13.65
N GLY A 399 23.52 27.57 12.46
CA GLY A 399 22.30 28.37 12.30
C GLY A 399 20.98 27.56 12.35
N THR A 400 21.07 26.23 12.40
CA THR A 400 19.91 25.31 12.29
C THR A 400 19.75 24.41 13.52
N GLU A 401 20.16 24.89 14.68
CA GLU A 401 19.94 24.19 15.95
C GLU A 401 18.44 23.91 16.18
N GLY A 402 18.12 22.68 16.60
CA GLY A 402 16.74 22.23 16.82
C GLY A 402 15.94 21.89 15.56
N TRP A 403 16.55 21.97 14.38
CA TRP A 403 15.85 21.64 13.13
C TRP A 403 15.86 20.14 12.82
N SER A 404 14.76 19.63 12.26
CA SER A 404 14.69 18.28 11.68
C SER A 404 15.35 18.23 10.30
N PHE A 405 15.64 17.03 9.79
CA PHE A 405 16.13 16.86 8.42
C PHE A 405 15.14 17.38 7.36
N ALA A 406 13.84 17.35 7.63
CA ALA A 406 12.83 17.93 6.75
C ALA A 406 12.99 19.45 6.61
N PHE A 407 13.23 20.18 7.72
CA PHE A 407 13.51 21.62 7.65
C PHE A 407 14.84 21.93 6.97
N LEU A 408 15.88 21.12 7.20
CA LEU A 408 17.13 21.25 6.46
C LEU A 408 16.95 21.01 4.97
N LYS A 409 16.13 20.04 4.58
CA LYS A 409 15.76 19.82 3.17
C LYS A 409 15.08 21.05 2.58
N GLU A 410 14.11 21.62 3.31
CA GLU A 410 13.38 22.82 2.88
C GLU A 410 14.32 24.02 2.70
N LEU A 411 15.32 24.19 3.58
CA LEU A 411 16.35 25.23 3.41
C LEU A 411 17.05 25.13 2.06
N PHE A 412 17.55 23.95 1.70
CA PHE A 412 18.27 23.78 0.44
C PHE A 412 17.34 23.91 -0.78
N VAL A 413 16.10 23.43 -0.67
CA VAL A 413 15.09 23.61 -1.74
C VAL A 413 14.75 25.09 -1.93
N SER A 414 14.44 25.81 -0.84
CA SER A 414 14.16 27.26 -0.86
C SER A 414 15.35 28.05 -1.41
N PHE A 415 16.57 27.72 -0.99
CA PHE A 415 17.80 28.30 -1.52
C PHE A 415 17.91 28.11 -3.04
N LEU A 416 17.71 26.89 -3.55
CA LEU A 416 17.78 26.61 -4.98
C LEU A 416 16.69 27.32 -5.79
N LEU A 417 15.47 27.37 -5.27
CA LEU A 417 14.38 28.12 -5.88
C LEU A 417 14.69 29.62 -5.94
N ARG A 418 15.28 30.17 -4.87
CA ARG A 418 15.71 31.57 -4.83
C ARG A 418 16.79 31.86 -5.87
N VAL A 419 17.81 31.00 -5.97
CA VAL A 419 18.87 31.12 -6.97
C VAL A 419 18.30 31.08 -8.39
N ALA A 420 17.36 30.16 -8.68
CA ALA A 420 16.70 30.09 -9.97
C ALA A 420 15.90 31.36 -10.30
N HIS A 421 15.20 31.92 -9.30
CA HIS A 421 14.41 33.14 -9.47
C HIS A 421 15.26 34.39 -9.69
N ASP A 422 16.37 34.52 -8.96
CA ASP A 422 17.28 35.66 -9.12
C ASP A 422 17.99 35.57 -10.49
N LYS A 423 18.37 34.38 -10.97
CA LYS A 423 18.85 34.18 -12.35
C LYS A 423 17.86 34.69 -13.42
N SER A 424 16.56 34.49 -13.22
CA SER A 424 15.54 35.01 -14.15
C SER A 424 15.42 36.55 -14.16
N ARG A 425 15.80 37.22 -13.06
CA ARG A 425 15.75 38.68 -12.91
C ARG A 425 17.06 39.38 -13.29
N SER A 426 18.20 38.70 -13.19
CA SER A 426 19.54 39.26 -13.42
C SER A 426 19.90 39.53 -14.90
N GLN A 427 18.97 39.42 -15.85
CA GLN A 427 19.17 40.02 -17.18
C GLN A 427 19.20 41.57 -17.13
N THR A 428 18.87 42.21 -16.01
CA THR A 428 18.81 43.68 -15.93
C THR A 428 19.68 44.37 -14.87
N THR A 429 20.35 43.68 -13.95
CA THR A 429 21.29 44.36 -13.02
C THR A 429 22.26 43.39 -12.35
N SER A 430 23.55 43.73 -12.45
CA SER A 430 24.68 43.04 -11.86
C SER A 430 24.81 43.34 -10.37
N THR A 431 24.25 42.49 -9.51
CA THR A 431 24.71 42.35 -8.12
C THR A 431 24.80 40.87 -7.80
N GLN A 432 26.01 40.31 -7.93
CA GLN A 432 26.39 39.03 -7.32
C GLN A 432 26.39 39.21 -5.79
N SER A 433 25.21 39.18 -5.17
CA SER A 433 25.13 38.79 -3.76
C SER A 433 25.67 37.36 -3.66
N GLY A 434 26.62 37.12 -2.76
CA GLY A 434 27.32 35.84 -2.67
C GLY A 434 26.33 34.72 -2.36
N LEU A 435 26.46 33.57 -3.02
CA LEU A 435 25.59 32.40 -2.78
C LEU A 435 25.61 31.97 -1.31
N ASP A 436 26.76 32.14 -0.65
CA ASP A 436 26.96 31.99 0.79
C ASP A 436 25.98 32.87 1.57
N GLU A 437 25.87 34.16 1.23
CA GLU A 437 24.96 35.11 1.87
C GLU A 437 23.50 34.73 1.62
N ILE A 438 23.16 34.30 0.40
CA ILE A 438 21.81 33.86 0.06
C ILE A 438 21.44 32.65 0.93
N LEU A 439 22.29 31.63 1.01
CA LEU A 439 22.03 30.43 1.81
C LEU A 439 21.87 30.77 3.29
N ILE A 440 22.79 31.56 3.86
CA ILE A 440 22.71 31.96 5.27
C ILE A 440 21.51 32.88 5.54
N SER A 441 21.11 33.73 4.59
CA SER A 441 19.88 34.53 4.72
C SER A 441 18.63 33.64 4.76
N GLN A 442 18.60 32.54 3.99
CA GLN A 442 17.49 31.59 4.02
C GLN A 442 17.40 30.88 5.38
N VAL A 443 18.53 30.58 6.02
CA VAL A 443 18.55 30.05 7.40
C VAL A 443 17.82 31.01 8.34
N ALA A 444 18.16 32.31 8.30
CA ALA A 444 17.53 33.32 9.16
C ALA A 444 16.02 33.47 8.92
N ILE A 445 15.58 33.45 7.65
CA ILE A 445 14.17 33.55 7.27
C ILE A 445 13.37 32.36 7.80
N LEU A 446 13.84 31.14 7.52
CA LEU A 446 13.17 29.90 7.96
C LEU A 446 13.18 29.77 9.49
N SER A 447 14.26 30.16 10.17
CA SER A 447 14.31 30.17 11.64
C SER A 447 13.20 31.05 12.23
N THR A 448 12.92 32.19 11.61
CA THR A 448 11.84 33.09 12.08
C THR A 448 10.46 32.45 11.85
N GLN A 449 10.25 31.78 10.72
CA GLN A 449 8.99 31.10 10.40
C GLN A 449 8.72 29.90 11.31
N ILE A 450 9.75 29.10 11.62
CA ILE A 450 9.64 27.95 12.52
C ILE A 450 9.28 28.41 13.93
N SER A 451 9.96 29.43 14.44
CA SER A 451 9.66 30.00 15.76
C SER A 451 8.22 30.52 15.83
N PHE A 452 7.73 31.20 14.78
CA PHE A 452 6.36 31.71 14.73
C PHE A 452 5.30 30.60 14.72
N LYS A 453 5.57 29.47 14.04
CA LYS A 453 4.70 28.28 14.08
C LYS A 453 4.66 27.63 15.46
N SER A 454 5.81 27.52 16.13
CA SER A 454 5.88 26.91 17.46
C SER A 454 5.13 27.70 18.55
N SER A 455 4.97 29.03 18.38
CA SER A 455 4.14 29.84 19.28
C SER A 455 2.64 29.69 19.03
N ASP A 456 2.22 29.45 17.78
CA ASP A 456 0.79 29.36 17.39
C ASP A 456 0.19 27.99 17.78
N ASP A 457 0.99 26.92 17.69
CA ASP A 457 0.61 25.58 18.18
C ASP A 457 0.47 25.51 19.71
N GLY A 458 1.06 26.47 20.44
CA GLY A 458 0.97 26.58 21.91
C GLY A 458 -0.29 27.30 22.42
N GLU A 459 -0.95 28.14 21.61
CA GLU A 459 -2.11 28.94 22.05
C GLU A 459 -3.48 28.30 21.78
N ASN A 460 -3.57 27.27 20.92
CA ASN A 460 -4.85 26.60 20.60
C ASN A 460 -5.21 25.43 21.55
N GLY A 461 -4.46 25.19 22.63
CA GLY A 461 -4.71 24.11 23.60
C GLY A 461 -5.54 24.48 24.84
N GLY A 462 -6.00 25.73 24.98
CA GLY A 462 -6.63 26.21 26.21
C GLY A 462 -7.88 27.04 25.97
N GLY A 463 -9.02 26.41 25.68
CA GLY A 463 -10.27 27.16 25.57
C GLY A 463 -11.54 26.38 25.26
N SER A 464 -11.99 25.49 26.15
CA SER A 464 -13.43 25.27 26.34
C SER A 464 -13.72 24.57 27.68
N ASP A 465 -13.81 25.35 28.76
CA ASP A 465 -14.60 24.97 29.94
C ASP A 465 -15.24 26.23 30.51
N ALA A 466 -16.44 26.56 30.01
CA ALA A 466 -17.44 27.41 30.67
C ALA A 466 -18.75 27.44 29.87
N LYS A 467 -19.61 26.42 30.05
CA LYS A 467 -21.02 26.57 30.49
C LYS A 467 -21.78 25.26 30.46
#